data_AF-A0A933C539-F1
#
_entry.id   AF-A0A933C539-F1
#
_cell.length_a   1.000
_cell.length_b   1.000
_cell.length_c   1.000
_cell.angle_alpha   90.00
_cell.angle_beta   90.00
_cell.angle_gamma   90.00
#
_symmetry.space_group_name_H-M   'P 1'
#
loop_
_entity.id
_entity.type
_entity.pdbx_description
1 polymer ?
#
loop_
_entity_poly.entity_id
_entity_poly.type
_entity_poly.pdbx_seq_one_letter_code
_entity_poly.pdbx_strand_id
1 'polypeptide(L)' 'MSLPTRDRLAALPLHVVVRDYPETLAVFRRLGVDVPRRGGESVSAAAGPDLVRVLDAVLEAIAWREGA' A
#
# COMPACT_ATOMS: atom_id res chain seq x y z
N MET A 1 -4.93 -16.54 1.63
CA MET A 1 -3.66 -16.06 1.02
C MET A 1 -2.68 -15.60 2.10
N SER A 2 -1.36 -15.59 1.87
CA SER A 2 -0.40 -14.98 2.83
C SER A 2 -0.21 -13.50 2.52
N LEU A 3 -0.24 -12.65 3.55
CA LEU A 3 -0.07 -11.20 3.41
C LEU A 3 1.39 -10.82 3.12
N PRO A 4 1.64 -9.71 2.39
CA PRO A 4 2.99 -9.22 2.16
C PRO A 4 3.61 -8.70 3.46
N THR A 5 4.92 -8.91 3.64
CA THR A 5 5.67 -8.26 4.73
C THR A 5 5.79 -6.75 4.49
N ARG A 6 6.06 -5.97 5.55
CA ARG A 6 6.31 -4.51 5.43
C ARG A 6 7.40 -4.19 4.40
N ASP A 7 8.53 -4.91 4.44
CA ASP A 7 9.66 -4.69 3.52
C ASP A 7 9.26 -4.97 2.07
N ARG A 8 8.49 -6.06 1.86
CA ARG A 8 7.99 -6.39 0.53
C ARG A 8 7.04 -5.32 0.04
N LEU A 9 6.10 -4.89 0.88
CA LEU A 9 5.11 -3.87 0.55
C LEU A 9 5.78 -2.52 0.22
N ALA A 10 6.79 -2.11 0.98
CA ALA A 10 7.54 -0.87 0.76
C ALA A 10 8.21 -0.82 -0.62
N ALA A 11 8.65 -1.97 -1.13
CA ALA A 11 9.33 -2.09 -2.42
C ALA A 11 8.39 -2.21 -3.63
N LEU A 12 7.10 -2.52 -3.42
CA LEU A 12 6.15 -2.68 -4.52
C LEU A 12 5.74 -1.34 -5.13
N PRO A 13 5.52 -1.28 -6.46
CA PRO A 13 4.88 -0.12 -7.08
C PRO A 13 3.45 0.07 -6.55
N LEU A 14 3.02 1.32 -6.36
CA LEU A 14 1.67 1.63 -5.89
C LEU A 14 0.57 0.96 -6.73
N HIS A 15 0.72 0.97 -8.06
CA HIS A 15 -0.27 0.37 -8.95
C HIS A 15 -0.37 -1.16 -8.78
N VAL A 16 0.73 -1.83 -8.41
CA VAL A 16 0.73 -3.27 -8.13
C VAL A 16 -0.03 -3.54 -6.84
N VAL A 17 0.23 -2.76 -5.79
CA VAL A 17 -0.48 -2.89 -4.50
C VAL A 17 -1.98 -2.68 -4.69
N VAL A 18 -2.39 -1.65 -5.43
CA VAL A 18 -3.82 -1.38 -5.67
C VAL A 18 -4.47 -2.44 -6.58
N ARG A 19 -3.74 -2.96 -7.58
CA ARG A 19 -4.25 -4.05 -8.43
C ARG A 19 -4.50 -5.31 -7.62
N ASP A 20 -3.56 -5.68 -6.75
CA ASP A 20 -3.61 -6.91 -5.97
C ASP A 20 -4.53 -6.78 -4.74
N TYR A 21 -4.67 -5.55 -4.20
CA TYR A 21 -5.49 -5.20 -3.04
C TYR A 21 -6.29 -3.92 -3.29
N PRO A 22 -7.42 -3.97 -4.02
CA PRO A 22 -8.16 -2.77 -4.45
C PRO A 22 -8.61 -1.84 -3.32
N GLU A 23 -8.92 -2.38 -2.13
CA GLU A 23 -9.30 -1.61 -0.95
C GLU A 23 -8.21 -0.61 -0.50
N THR A 24 -6.94 -0.86 -0.83
CA THR A 24 -5.81 0.00 -0.47
C THR A 24 -5.83 1.34 -1.21
N LEU A 25 -6.54 1.46 -2.33
CA LEU A 25 -6.69 2.74 -3.04
C LEU A 25 -7.33 3.79 -2.14
N ALA A 26 -8.36 3.41 -1.36
CA ALA A 26 -9.01 4.32 -0.44
C ALA A 26 -8.05 4.75 0.70
N VAL A 27 -7.21 3.83 1.16
CA VAL A 27 -6.18 4.10 2.19
C VAL A 27 -5.15 5.11 1.67
N PHE A 28 -4.57 4.85 0.49
CA PHE A 28 -3.60 5.76 -0.13
C PHE A 28 -4.17 7.15 -0.33
N ARG A 29 -5.40 7.27 -0.86
CA ARG A 29 -6.06 8.57 -1.05
C ARG A 29 -6.31 9.30 0.26
N ARG A 30 -6.75 8.60 1.30
CA ARG A 30 -6.96 9.18 2.65
C ARG A 30 -5.67 9.70 3.26
N LEU A 31 -4.54 9.09 2.93
CA LEU A 31 -3.21 9.46 3.42
C LEU A 31 -2.46 10.42 2.47
N GLY A 32 -3.11 10.95 1.43
CA GLY A 32 -2.50 11.92 0.51
C GLY A 32 -1.53 11.32 -0.51
N VAL A 33 -1.50 9.99 -0.66
CA VAL A 33 -0.68 9.31 -1.67
C VAL A 33 -1.42 9.32 -3.01
N ASP A 34 -0.92 10.10 -3.96
CA ASP A 34 -1.49 10.26 -5.31
C ASP A 34 -1.14 9.07 -6.23
N VAL A 35 -1.93 8.00 -6.12
CA VAL A 35 -1.75 6.79 -6.94
C VAL A 35 -1.87 7.04 -8.45
N PRO A 36 -2.86 7.80 -8.97
CA PRO A 36 -2.93 8.10 -10.40
C PRO A 36 -1.67 8.75 -10.98
N ARG A 37 -1.04 9.67 -10.23
CA ARG A 37 0.18 10.35 -10.68
C ARG A 37 1.45 9.56 -10.42
N ARG A 38 1.52 8.81 -9.31
CA ARG A 38 2.74 8.17 -8.80
C ARG A 38 2.69 6.65 -8.88
N GLY A 39 1.74 6.07 -9.60
CA GLY A 39 1.46 4.64 -9.62
C GLY A 39 2.67 3.74 -9.90
N GLY A 40 3.62 4.22 -10.72
CA GLY A 40 4.86 3.49 -11.04
C GLY A 40 5.94 3.56 -9.96
N GLU A 41 5.84 4.47 -9.00
CA GLU A 41 6.77 4.60 -7.88
C GLU A 41 6.51 3.54 -6.82
N SER A 42 7.57 3.15 -6.09
CA SER A 42 7.44 2.28 -4.92
C SER A 42 6.62 2.96 -3.81
N VAL A 43 6.00 2.15 -2.94
CA VAL A 43 5.33 2.68 -1.74
C VAL A 43 6.29 3.53 -0.89
N SER A 44 7.56 3.12 -0.76
CA SER A 44 8.59 3.88 -0.04
C SER A 44 8.87 5.26 -0.62
N ALA A 45 9.01 5.36 -1.95
CA ALA A 45 9.23 6.64 -2.63
C ALA A 45 7.97 7.52 -2.57
N ALA A 46 6.80 6.91 -2.73
CA ALA A 46 5.52 7.59 -2.72
C ALA A 46 5.17 8.19 -1.34
N ALA A 47 5.34 7.41 -0.28
CA ALA A 47 4.99 7.81 1.07
C ALA A 47 6.03 8.76 1.71
N GLY A 48 7.29 8.67 1.31
CA GLY A 48 8.37 9.52 1.84
C GLY A 48 8.43 9.48 3.38
N PRO A 49 8.30 10.61 4.08
CA PRO A 49 8.37 10.66 5.54
C PRO A 49 7.23 9.91 6.24
N ASP A 50 6.09 9.71 5.56
CA ASP A 50 4.91 9.03 6.13
C ASP A 50 4.93 7.50 5.93
N LEU A 51 6.07 6.93 5.47
CA LEU A 51 6.17 5.53 5.08
C LEU A 51 5.62 4.56 6.12
N VAL A 52 6.03 4.68 7.39
CA VAL A 52 5.59 3.75 8.45
C VAL A 52 4.07 3.78 8.61
N ARG A 53 3.48 4.98 8.64
CA ARG A 53 2.03 5.18 8.75
C ARG A 53 1.27 4.59 7.56
N VAL A 54 1.81 4.75 6.35
CA VAL A 54 1.22 4.23 5.12
C VAL A 54 1.27 2.69 5.11
N LEU A 55 2.40 2.09 5.46
CA LEU A 55 2.53 0.63 5.52
C LEU A 55 1.56 0.02 6.54
N ASP A 56 1.45 0.61 7.73
CA ASP A 56 0.56 0.11 8.78
C ASP A 56 -0.91 0.18 8.37
N ALA A 57 -1.34 1.30 7.79
CA ALA A 57 -2.70 1.45 7.32
C ALA A 57 -3.06 0.52 6.15
N VAL A 58 -2.09 0.24 5.26
CA VAL A 58 -2.29 -0.71 4.15
C VAL A 58 -2.40 -2.13 4.68
N LEU A 59 -1.51 -2.53 5.60
CA LEU A 59 -1.54 -3.85 6.21
C LEU A 59 -2.83 -4.09 7.01
N GLU A 60 -3.27 -3.08 7.78
CA GLU A 60 -4.55 -3.12 8.49
C GLU A 60 -5.73 -3.32 7.51
N ALA A 61 -5.74 -2.59 6.40
CA ALA A 61 -6.83 -2.67 5.43
C ALA A 61 -6.94 -4.02 4.72
N ILE A 62 -5.83 -4.75 4.58
CA ILE A 62 -5.80 -6.08 3.93
C ILE A 62 -5.76 -7.23 4.94
N ALA A 63 -5.72 -6.94 6.25
CA ALA A 63 -5.55 -7.94 7.31
C ALA A 63 -6.62 -9.04 7.26
N TRP A 64 -7.86 -8.68 6.92
CA TRP A 64 -8.99 -9.62 6.84
C TRP A 64 -8.80 -10.72 5.76
N ARG A 65 -7.88 -10.53 4.80
CA ARG A 65 -7.56 -11.54 3.77
C ARG A 65 -6.67 -12.66 4.30
N GLU A 66 -6.09 -12.48 5.49
CA GLU A 66 -5.40 -13.55 6.18
C GLU A 66 -6.44 -14.57 6.67
N GLY A 67 -6.44 -15.76 6.05
CA GLY A 67 -7.41 -16.82 6.33
C GLY A 67 -8.70 -16.79 5.51
N ALA A 68 -8.88 -15.81 4.62
CA ALA A 68 -9.91 -15.82 3.58
C ALA A 68 -9.51 -16.67 2.36
#